data_AF-A0AAP3E4X7-F1
#
_entry.id   AF-A0AAP3E4X7-F1
#
_cell.length_a   1.000
_cell.length_b   1.000
_cell.length_c   1.000
_cell.angle_alpha   90.00
_cell.angle_beta   90.00
_cell.angle_gamma   90.00
#
_symmetry.space_group_name_H-M   'P 1'
#
loop_
_entity.id
_entity.type
_entity.pdbx_description
1 polymer ?
#
loop_
_entity_poly.entity_id
_entity_poly.type
_entity_poly.pdbx_seq_one_letter_code
_entity_poly.pdbx_strand_id
1 'polypeptide(L)'
;MVLHFGKATGIYFKTMPFVLLRMGIGVLLGLATVLYFGILGFLAYTFFSESISGIIAIIGLLIALFIFIKAWNLFARYVLYLVKAGHIAVIAHIIDTGEVPSNQISYGTGQVKEHFKEASALFAVDMVVKAVIKQFNKRVVSFADLVSFVPNLKQIIQIIAKAITIAASYIDEAIIAYMFISEEENRWKSAGDGLVLYAKTWKSVLGSTLLMVLGMYAVALVLFLALSPVAGLLGGLSTTFELIGWVVIAGVLLTIYSGFLKPWVKTVVITTFLIEAQDETPDSQTRQYIEERSDKFKELLERGEQEETEGTTEKQPNEGGPATPA
;
A
#
# COMPACT_ATOMS: atom_id res chain seq x y z
N MET A 1 -17.77 4.19 -16.24
CA MET A 1 -17.26 4.34 -14.87
C MET A 1 -18.28 3.71 -13.93
N VAL A 2 -18.22 2.38 -13.77
CA VAL A 2 -19.11 1.68 -12.84
C VAL A 2 -18.31 1.44 -11.57
N LEU A 3 -18.49 2.31 -10.59
CA LEU A 3 -17.95 2.03 -9.26
C LEU A 3 -18.74 0.84 -8.68
N HIS A 4 -18.08 -0.30 -8.50
CA HIS A 4 -18.66 -1.48 -7.85
C HIS A 4 -18.76 -1.31 -6.32
N PHE A 5 -19.25 -0.15 -5.90
CA PHE A 5 -19.25 0.34 -4.53
C PHE A 5 -19.98 -0.59 -3.56
N GLY A 6 -21.16 -1.09 -3.95
CA GLY A 6 -21.94 -2.01 -3.13
C GLY A 6 -21.22 -3.33 -2.89
N LYS A 7 -20.72 -3.96 -3.96
CA LYS A 7 -19.95 -5.22 -3.87
C LYS A 7 -18.69 -5.02 -3.04
N ALA A 8 -17.90 -3.99 -3.33
CA ALA A 8 -16.67 -3.68 -2.61
C ALA A 8 -16.91 -3.39 -1.12
N THR A 9 -17.97 -2.68 -0.77
CA THR A 9 -18.34 -2.39 0.62
C THR A 9 -18.75 -3.68 1.35
N GLY A 10 -19.49 -4.57 0.70
CA GLY A 10 -19.80 -5.89 1.25
C GLY A 10 -18.54 -6.73 1.52
N ILE A 11 -17.58 -6.73 0.61
CA ILE A 11 -16.29 -7.44 0.76
C ILE A 11 -15.46 -6.82 1.89
N TYR A 12 -15.45 -5.50 2.01
CA TYR A 12 -14.77 -4.81 3.10
C TYR A 12 -15.30 -5.26 4.47
N PHE A 13 -16.63 -5.29 4.65
CA PHE A 13 -17.21 -5.75 5.92
C PHE A 13 -16.96 -7.25 6.18
N LYS A 14 -16.96 -8.08 5.13
CA LYS A 14 -16.58 -9.50 5.23
C LYS A 14 -15.12 -9.69 5.67
N THR A 15 -14.22 -8.74 5.38
CA THR A 15 -12.78 -8.81 5.69
C THR A 15 -12.36 -7.95 6.90
N MET A 16 -13.32 -7.53 7.73
CA MET A 16 -13.07 -6.79 8.97
C MET A 16 -12.04 -7.44 9.93
N PRO A 17 -11.91 -8.77 10.04
CA PRO A 17 -10.85 -9.37 10.85
C PRO A 17 -9.44 -8.86 10.51
N PHE A 18 -9.14 -8.66 9.21
CA PHE A 18 -7.85 -8.09 8.78
C PHE A 18 -7.69 -6.61 9.14
N VAL A 19 -8.79 -5.84 9.04
CA VAL A 19 -8.81 -4.43 9.42
C VAL A 19 -8.47 -4.27 10.90
N LEU A 20 -9.12 -5.08 11.74
CA LEU A 20 -8.88 -5.11 13.19
C LEU A 20 -7.48 -5.63 13.53
N LEU A 21 -7.01 -6.68 12.85
CA LEU A 21 -5.66 -7.21 13.02
C LEU A 21 -4.61 -6.14 12.74
N ARG A 22 -4.77 -5.41 11.63
CA ARG A 22 -3.88 -4.32 11.25
C ARG A 22 -3.87 -3.20 12.27
N MET A 23 -5.04 -2.82 12.79
CA MET A 23 -5.15 -1.82 13.86
C MET A 23 -4.45 -2.30 15.14
N GLY A 24 -4.70 -3.53 15.57
CA GLY A 24 -4.08 -4.13 16.75
C GLY A 24 -2.55 -4.14 16.64
N ILE A 25 -2.01 -4.56 15.50
CA ILE A 25 -0.56 -4.53 15.24
C ILE A 25 -0.03 -3.09 15.27
N GLY A 26 -0.75 -2.13 14.67
CA GLY A 26 -0.39 -0.71 14.75
C GLY A 26 -0.32 -0.19 16.18
N VAL A 27 -1.31 -0.54 17.02
CA VAL A 27 -1.33 -0.20 18.44
C VAL A 27 -0.14 -0.83 19.18
N LEU A 28 0.13 -2.11 18.95
CA LEU A 28 1.27 -2.81 19.57
C LEU A 28 2.61 -2.18 19.19
N LEU A 29 2.81 -1.83 17.92
CA LEU A 29 4.00 -1.11 17.46
C LEU A 29 4.11 0.27 18.11
N GLY A 30 3.00 0.99 18.26
CA GLY A 30 2.96 2.27 18.98
C GLY A 30 3.35 2.11 20.45
N LEU A 31 2.75 1.15 21.15
CA LEU A 31 3.07 0.85 22.55
C LEU A 31 4.53 0.44 22.74
N ALA A 32 5.06 -0.43 21.87
CA ALA A 32 6.47 -0.81 21.90
C ALA A 32 7.41 0.40 21.71
N THR A 33 7.01 1.36 20.87
CA THR A 33 7.76 2.62 20.67
C THR A 33 7.77 3.47 21.94
N VAL A 34 6.60 3.65 22.57
CA VAL A 34 6.45 4.41 23.82
C VAL A 34 7.26 3.76 24.95
N LEU A 35 7.18 2.44 25.08
CA LEU A 35 7.96 1.69 26.08
C LEU A 35 9.46 1.82 25.85
N TYR A 36 9.92 1.68 24.61
CA TYR A 36 11.34 1.83 24.27
C TYR A 36 11.87 3.21 24.68
N PHE A 37 11.20 4.29 24.29
CA PHE A 37 11.62 5.64 24.66
C PHE A 37 11.42 5.95 26.14
N GLY A 38 10.40 5.38 26.79
CA GLY A 38 10.20 5.48 28.23
C GLY A 38 11.35 4.86 29.03
N ILE A 39 11.78 3.66 28.64
CA ILE A 39 12.92 2.96 29.25
C ILE A 39 14.21 3.75 29.00
N LEU A 40 14.45 4.20 27.77
CA LEU A 40 15.64 5.01 27.46
C LEU A 40 15.67 6.32 28.24
N GLY A 41 14.54 7.02 28.34
CA GLY A 41 14.43 8.26 29.11
C GLY A 41 14.69 8.03 30.60
N PHE A 42 14.15 6.94 31.15
CA PHE A 42 14.42 6.54 32.54
C PHE A 42 15.90 6.21 32.77
N LEU A 43 16.51 5.41 31.90
CA LEU A 43 17.94 5.08 31.99
C LEU A 43 18.83 6.32 31.84
N ALA A 44 18.49 7.23 30.93
CA ALA A 44 19.21 8.49 30.78
C ALA A 44 19.14 9.33 32.07
N TYR A 45 17.94 9.45 32.66
CA TYR A 45 17.76 10.18 33.92
C TYR A 45 18.54 9.55 35.09
N THR A 46 18.59 8.22 35.19
CA THR A 46 19.27 7.52 36.29
C THR A 46 20.79 7.45 36.15
N PHE A 47 21.33 7.30 34.93
CA PHE A 47 22.73 6.92 34.72
C PHE A 47 23.62 7.97 34.05
N PHE A 48 23.08 9.04 33.44
CA PHE A 48 23.94 10.07 32.85
C PHE A 48 24.44 11.06 33.92
N SER A 49 25.61 10.75 34.48
CA SER A 49 26.47 11.70 35.19
C SER A 49 27.32 12.52 34.20
N GLU A 50 27.78 13.72 34.61
CA GLU A 50 28.36 14.83 33.82
C GLU A 50 29.67 14.55 33.02
N SER A 51 30.03 13.29 32.78
CA SER A 51 31.36 12.88 32.30
C SER A 51 31.53 12.80 30.77
N ILE A 52 30.55 13.24 29.97
CA ILE A 52 30.64 13.27 28.49
C ILE A 52 30.52 14.71 28.02
N SER A 53 31.37 15.14 27.08
CA SER A 53 31.23 16.48 26.49
C SER A 53 29.83 16.62 25.86
N GLY A 54 29.08 17.65 26.26
CA GLY A 54 27.66 17.78 25.88
C GLY A 54 27.43 17.72 24.38
N ILE A 55 28.38 18.22 23.57
CA ILE A 55 28.31 18.19 22.11
C ILE A 55 28.46 16.76 21.56
N ILE A 56 29.41 15.96 22.07
CA ILE A 56 29.59 14.57 21.62
C ILE A 56 28.38 13.72 22.04
N ALA A 57 27.85 13.93 23.23
CA ALA A 57 26.63 13.24 23.70
C ALA A 57 25.42 13.56 22.81
N ILE A 58 25.21 14.84 22.47
CA ILE A 58 24.11 15.27 21.60
C ILE A 58 24.25 14.68 20.20
N ILE A 59 25.44 14.73 19.59
CA ILE A 59 25.65 14.16 18.25
C ILE A 59 25.43 12.65 18.26
N GLY A 60 25.98 11.95 19.26
CA GLY A 60 25.78 10.50 19.43
C GLY A 60 24.31 10.14 19.58
N LEU A 61 23.56 10.90 20.38
CA LEU A 61 22.12 10.71 20.56
C LEU A 61 21.34 10.94 19.26
N LEU A 62 21.65 12.00 18.50
CA LEU A 62 20.98 12.29 17.24
C LEU A 62 21.23 11.19 16.20
N ILE A 63 22.45 10.66 16.11
CA ILE A 63 22.79 9.56 15.21
C ILE A 63 22.05 8.28 15.64
N ALA A 64 22.10 7.93 16.93
CA ALA A 64 21.41 6.75 17.45
C ALA A 64 19.90 6.84 17.23
N LEU A 65 19.29 8.00 17.50
CA LEU A 65 17.88 8.26 17.26
C LEU A 65 17.54 8.14 15.78
N PHE A 66 18.36 8.70 14.89
CA PHE A 66 18.16 8.61 13.45
C PHE A 66 18.20 7.15 12.97
N ILE A 67 19.20 6.37 13.40
CA ILE A 67 19.33 4.94 13.07
C ILE A 67 18.12 4.17 13.59
N PHE A 68 17.75 4.38 14.86
CA PHE A 68 16.59 3.72 15.46
C PHE A 68 15.31 4.04 14.70
N ILE A 69 15.02 5.31 14.43
CA ILE A 69 13.83 5.74 13.68
C ILE A 69 13.80 5.07 12.30
N LYS A 70 14.94 5.00 11.60
CA LYS A 70 15.02 4.35 10.29
C LYS A 70 14.78 2.85 10.37
N ALA A 71 15.48 2.16 11.27
CA ALA A 71 15.34 0.72 11.47
C ALA A 71 13.93 0.34 11.93
N TRP A 72 13.40 1.05 12.92
CA TRP A 72 12.05 0.85 13.44
C TRP A 72 10.98 1.09 12.38
N ASN A 73 11.10 2.16 11.59
CA ASN A 73 10.16 2.42 10.49
C ASN A 73 10.23 1.38 9.37
N LEU A 74 11.40 0.77 9.14
CA LEU A 74 11.54 -0.32 8.17
C LEU A 74 10.87 -1.59 8.71
N PHE A 75 11.16 -1.95 9.96
CA PHE A 75 10.55 -3.08 10.65
C PHE A 75 9.02 -2.95 10.70
N ALA A 76 8.50 -1.82 11.19
CA ALA A 76 7.06 -1.55 11.26
C ALA A 76 6.39 -1.62 9.87
N ARG A 77 7.05 -1.09 8.83
CA ARG A 77 6.55 -1.22 7.44
C ARG A 77 6.49 -2.66 7.00
N TYR A 78 7.53 -3.45 7.26
CA TYR A 78 7.56 -4.85 6.90
C TYR A 78 6.46 -5.64 7.60
N VAL A 79 6.31 -5.50 8.92
CA VAL A 79 5.25 -6.21 9.68
C VAL A 79 3.85 -5.83 9.17
N LEU A 80 3.58 -4.54 8.99
CA LEU A 80 2.28 -4.07 8.47
C LEU A 80 2.05 -4.49 7.01
N TYR A 81 3.13 -4.68 6.24
CA TYR A 81 3.06 -5.17 4.88
C TYR A 81 2.63 -6.64 4.82
N LEU A 82 3.10 -7.50 5.72
CA LEU A 82 2.67 -8.90 5.79
C LEU A 82 1.14 -9.01 5.95
N VAL A 83 0.59 -8.20 6.85
CA VAL A 83 -0.86 -8.14 7.09
C VAL A 83 -1.60 -7.58 5.88
N LYS A 84 -1.05 -6.54 5.24
CA LYS A 84 -1.59 -5.96 4.01
C LYS A 84 -1.66 -7.00 2.89
N ALA A 85 -0.58 -7.75 2.67
CA ALA A 85 -0.50 -8.76 1.62
C ALA A 85 -1.53 -9.87 1.83
N GLY A 86 -1.63 -10.39 3.06
CA GLY A 86 -2.66 -11.39 3.40
C GLY A 86 -4.09 -10.86 3.22
N HIS A 87 -4.34 -9.59 3.59
CA HIS A 87 -5.64 -8.95 3.37
C HIS A 87 -5.98 -8.84 1.88
N ILE A 88 -5.02 -8.45 1.05
CA ILE A 88 -5.18 -8.37 -0.41
C ILE A 88 -5.51 -9.73 -1.00
N ALA A 89 -4.79 -10.79 -0.59
CA ALA A 89 -5.06 -12.15 -1.06
C ALA A 89 -6.50 -12.60 -0.75
N VAL A 90 -6.99 -12.31 0.46
CA VAL A 90 -8.38 -12.64 0.84
C VAL A 90 -9.39 -11.82 0.06
N ILE A 91 -9.14 -10.53 -0.16
CA ILE A 91 -10.00 -9.69 -0.99
C ILE A 91 -10.07 -10.27 -2.42
N ALA A 92 -8.92 -10.60 -3.00
CA ALA A 92 -8.83 -11.16 -4.35
C ALA A 92 -9.61 -12.47 -4.46
N HIS A 93 -9.40 -13.40 -3.53
CA HIS A 93 -10.12 -14.67 -3.47
C HIS A 93 -11.65 -14.50 -3.35
N ILE A 94 -12.14 -13.57 -2.51
CA ILE A 94 -13.58 -13.30 -2.39
C ILE A 94 -14.15 -12.72 -3.68
N ILE A 95 -13.38 -11.91 -4.40
CA ILE A 95 -13.83 -11.31 -5.67
C ILE A 95 -13.96 -12.38 -6.76
N ASP A 96 -12.96 -13.26 -6.83
CA ASP A 96 -12.81 -14.31 -7.83
C ASP A 96 -13.80 -15.46 -7.62
N THR A 97 -13.86 -16.01 -6.40
CA THR A 97 -14.69 -17.19 -6.10
C THR A 97 -16.08 -16.85 -5.54
N GLY A 98 -16.25 -15.66 -4.99
CA GLY A 98 -17.46 -15.28 -4.23
C GLY A 98 -17.50 -15.82 -2.79
N GLU A 99 -16.55 -16.66 -2.39
CA GLU A 99 -16.53 -17.34 -1.10
C GLU A 99 -15.68 -16.59 -0.06
N VAL A 100 -16.10 -16.65 1.21
CA VAL A 100 -15.36 -16.06 2.34
C VAL A 100 -14.66 -17.18 3.09
N PRO A 101 -13.31 -17.21 3.15
CA PRO A 101 -12.60 -18.22 3.91
C PRO A 101 -12.99 -18.20 5.39
N SER A 102 -13.20 -19.37 5.98
CA SER A 102 -13.59 -19.51 7.39
C SER A 102 -12.53 -18.93 8.34
N ASN A 103 -11.25 -19.22 8.09
CA ASN A 103 -10.11 -18.59 8.76
C ASN A 103 -9.32 -17.73 7.77
N GLN A 104 -9.77 -16.49 7.60
CA GLN A 104 -9.20 -15.54 6.64
C GLN A 104 -7.72 -15.24 6.90
N ILE A 105 -7.29 -15.14 8.16
CA ILE A 105 -5.90 -14.81 8.50
C ILE A 105 -4.98 -15.95 8.07
N SER A 106 -5.33 -17.19 8.44
CA SER A 106 -4.56 -18.36 8.03
C SER A 106 -4.54 -18.51 6.51
N TYR A 107 -5.70 -18.34 5.87
CA TYR A 107 -5.82 -18.41 4.41
C TYR A 107 -4.94 -17.37 3.72
N GLY A 108 -5.08 -16.09 4.07
CA GLY A 108 -4.29 -15.02 3.45
C GLY A 108 -2.79 -15.16 3.69
N THR A 109 -2.36 -15.58 4.89
CA THR A 109 -0.93 -15.87 5.15
C THR A 109 -0.43 -17.09 4.39
N GLY A 110 -1.28 -18.10 4.18
CA GLY A 110 -0.99 -19.27 3.36
C GLY A 110 -0.76 -18.89 1.90
N GLN A 111 -1.66 -18.10 1.33
CA GLN A 111 -1.57 -17.61 -0.05
C GLN A 111 -0.30 -16.79 -0.30
N VAL A 112 0.10 -15.92 0.63
CA VAL A 112 1.37 -15.17 0.51
C VAL A 112 2.57 -16.12 0.46
N LYS A 113 2.58 -17.16 1.31
CA LYS A 113 3.68 -18.14 1.36
C LYS A 113 3.71 -19.03 0.13
N GLU A 114 2.55 -19.47 -0.33
CA GLU A 114 2.40 -20.36 -1.48
C GLU A 114 2.81 -19.67 -2.78
N HIS A 115 2.33 -18.45 -3.03
CA HIS A 115 2.58 -17.76 -4.30
C HIS A 115 3.96 -17.10 -4.38
N PHE A 116 4.56 -16.71 -3.25
CA PHE A 116 5.80 -15.92 -3.26
C PHE A 116 6.99 -16.56 -2.56
N LYS A 117 6.82 -17.76 -1.95
CA LYS A 117 7.77 -18.46 -1.05
C LYS A 117 8.13 -17.67 0.21
N GLU A 118 8.58 -16.43 0.02
CA GLU A 118 8.92 -15.45 1.04
C GLU A 118 8.18 -14.12 0.81
N ALA A 119 7.76 -13.48 1.90
CA ALA A 119 7.13 -12.16 1.80
C ALA A 119 8.10 -11.03 1.34
N SER A 120 9.41 -11.27 1.44
CA SER A 120 10.47 -10.42 0.89
C SER A 120 10.36 -10.33 -0.65
N ALA A 121 10.07 -11.44 -1.33
CA ALA A 121 9.88 -11.51 -2.77
C ALA A 121 8.66 -10.71 -3.21
N LEU A 122 7.52 -10.91 -2.55
CA LEU A 122 6.30 -10.12 -2.80
C LEU A 122 6.54 -8.61 -2.61
N PHE A 123 7.26 -8.23 -1.55
CA PHE A 123 7.63 -6.83 -1.31
C PHE A 123 8.52 -6.26 -2.42
N ALA A 124 9.47 -7.05 -2.93
CA ALA A 124 10.34 -6.63 -4.03
C ALA A 124 9.54 -6.38 -5.32
N VAL A 125 8.61 -7.28 -5.67
CA VAL A 125 7.72 -7.10 -6.83
C VAL A 125 6.83 -5.86 -6.66
N ASP A 126 6.20 -5.70 -5.49
CA ASP A 126 5.35 -4.54 -5.15
C ASP A 126 6.11 -3.20 -5.29
N MET A 127 7.39 -3.15 -4.90
CA MET A 127 8.21 -1.96 -5.09
C MET A 127 8.41 -1.59 -6.57
N VAL A 128 8.65 -2.57 -7.43
CA VAL A 128 8.81 -2.35 -8.87
C VAL A 128 7.47 -1.96 -9.49
N VAL A 129 6.38 -2.67 -9.19
CA VAL A 129 5.02 -2.36 -9.64
C VAL A 129 4.64 -0.91 -9.32
N LYS A 130 4.86 -0.46 -8.07
CA LYS A 130 4.64 0.93 -7.68
C LYS A 130 5.44 1.92 -8.51
N ALA A 131 6.70 1.59 -8.80
CA ALA A 131 7.55 2.44 -9.61
C ALA A 131 7.06 2.52 -11.06
N VAL A 132 6.59 1.40 -11.63
CA VAL A 132 5.97 1.36 -12.96
C VAL A 132 4.73 2.24 -13.00
N ILE A 133 3.76 2.02 -12.12
CA ILE A 133 2.51 2.79 -12.06
C ILE A 133 2.80 4.29 -11.94
N LYS A 134 3.77 4.65 -11.10
CA LYS A 134 4.18 6.05 -10.92
C LYS A 134 4.78 6.66 -12.20
N GLN A 135 5.67 5.95 -12.88
CA GLN A 135 6.28 6.42 -14.13
C GLN A 135 5.23 6.53 -15.24
N PHE A 136 4.42 5.49 -15.41
CA PHE A 136 3.34 5.43 -16.40
C PHE A 136 2.34 6.57 -16.18
N ASN A 137 1.76 6.70 -14.98
CA ASN A 137 0.77 7.74 -14.70
C ASN A 137 1.36 9.14 -14.87
N LYS A 138 2.62 9.37 -14.50
CA LYS A 138 3.26 10.67 -14.72
C LYS A 138 3.40 11.04 -16.20
N ARG A 139 3.65 10.05 -17.07
CA ARG A 139 3.79 10.29 -18.52
C ARG A 139 2.44 10.37 -19.24
N VAL A 140 1.44 9.62 -18.77
CA VAL A 140 0.12 9.53 -19.42
C VAL A 140 -0.83 10.63 -18.93
N VAL A 141 -0.74 11.05 -17.68
CA VAL A 141 -1.53 12.15 -17.13
C VAL A 141 -0.82 13.47 -17.43
N SER A 142 -1.18 14.10 -18.55
CA SER A 142 -0.69 15.43 -18.92
C SER A 142 -1.37 16.50 -18.05
N PHE A 143 -0.60 17.15 -17.16
CA PHE A 143 -1.07 18.29 -16.39
C PHE A 143 -1.27 19.56 -17.24
N ALA A 144 -0.71 19.60 -18.46
CA ALA A 144 -0.84 20.73 -19.37
C ALA A 144 -2.30 20.99 -19.75
N ASP A 145 -3.11 19.93 -19.86
CA ASP A 145 -4.53 20.02 -20.22
C ASP A 145 -5.41 20.54 -19.06
N LEU A 146 -4.96 20.36 -17.81
CA LEU A 146 -5.65 20.92 -16.63
C LEU A 146 -5.30 22.39 -16.40
N VAL A 147 -4.08 22.80 -16.72
CA VAL A 147 -3.58 24.19 -16.53
C VAL A 147 -4.14 25.13 -17.59
N SER A 148 -4.34 24.65 -18.82
CA SER A 148 -4.89 25.44 -19.93
C SER A 148 -6.35 25.85 -19.74
N PHE A 149 -7.11 25.13 -18.91
CA PHE A 149 -8.53 25.41 -18.69
C PHE A 149 -8.78 26.65 -17.80
N VAL A 150 -7.96 26.92 -16.76
CA VAL A 150 -8.10 28.12 -15.90
C VAL A 150 -6.78 28.52 -15.21
N PRO A 151 -6.17 29.68 -15.55
CA PRO A 151 -4.89 30.16 -14.98
C PRO A 151 -4.91 30.40 -13.45
N ASN A 152 -6.07 30.70 -12.87
CA ASN A 152 -6.25 31.08 -11.47
C ASN A 152 -6.41 29.89 -10.50
N LEU A 153 -6.31 28.65 -10.98
CA LEU A 153 -6.58 27.44 -10.19
C LEU A 153 -5.32 26.65 -9.78
N LYS A 154 -4.14 27.29 -9.70
CA LYS A 154 -2.88 26.62 -9.32
C LYS A 154 -3.00 25.78 -8.04
N GLN A 155 -3.74 26.24 -7.03
CA GLN A 155 -3.97 25.50 -5.78
C GLN A 155 -4.85 24.24 -6.00
N ILE A 156 -5.91 24.34 -6.78
CA ILE A 156 -6.78 23.19 -7.11
C ILE A 156 -5.99 22.16 -7.92
N ILE A 157 -5.16 22.60 -8.86
CA ILE A 157 -4.30 21.71 -9.66
C ILE A 157 -3.31 20.95 -8.76
N GLN A 158 -2.74 21.60 -7.76
CA GLN A 158 -1.88 20.93 -6.77
C GLN A 158 -2.64 19.90 -5.93
N ILE A 159 -3.89 20.20 -5.54
CA ILE A 159 -4.75 19.26 -4.79
C ILE A 159 -5.07 18.04 -5.66
N ILE A 160 -5.46 18.25 -6.91
CA ILE A 160 -5.76 17.17 -7.87
C ILE A 160 -4.50 16.33 -8.13
N ALA A 161 -3.35 16.95 -8.35
CA ALA A 161 -2.09 16.24 -8.56
C ALA A 161 -1.70 15.36 -7.36
N LYS A 162 -1.89 15.88 -6.13
CA LYS A 162 -1.72 15.09 -4.90
C LYS A 162 -2.73 13.95 -4.83
N ALA A 163 -4.00 14.20 -5.12
CA ALA A 163 -5.04 13.18 -5.11
C ALA A 163 -4.78 12.07 -6.14
N ILE A 164 -4.28 12.40 -7.35
CA ILE A 164 -3.84 11.43 -8.36
C ILE A 164 -2.68 10.59 -7.84
N THR A 165 -1.71 11.21 -7.17
CA THR A 165 -0.56 10.50 -6.60
C THR A 165 -1.01 9.51 -5.52
N ILE A 166 -1.99 9.90 -4.69
CA ILE A 166 -2.59 9.04 -3.67
C ILE A 166 -3.41 7.93 -4.33
N ALA A 167 -4.20 8.25 -5.35
CA ALA A 167 -4.98 7.28 -6.11
C ALA A 167 -4.09 6.22 -6.73
N ALA A 168 -3.01 6.63 -7.41
CA ALA A 168 -2.02 5.73 -7.97
C ALA A 168 -1.38 4.79 -6.93
N SER A 169 -1.25 5.23 -5.67
CA SER A 169 -0.71 4.41 -4.58
C SER A 169 -1.67 3.36 -4.00
N TYR A 170 -2.89 3.26 -4.55
CA TYR A 170 -3.80 2.16 -4.28
C TYR A 170 -3.86 1.14 -5.41
N ILE A 171 -3.38 1.51 -6.60
CA ILE A 171 -3.44 0.67 -7.80
C ILE A 171 -2.41 -0.46 -7.72
N ASP A 172 -1.27 -0.26 -7.05
CA ASP A 172 -0.32 -1.35 -6.78
C ASP A 172 -1.00 -2.52 -6.05
N GLU A 173 -1.88 -2.22 -5.10
CA GLU A 173 -2.60 -3.25 -4.34
C GLU A 173 -3.55 -4.05 -5.22
N ALA A 174 -4.09 -3.42 -6.25
CA ALA A 174 -4.94 -4.06 -7.24
C ALA A 174 -4.15 -4.97 -8.19
N ILE A 175 -2.94 -4.56 -8.59
CA ILE A 175 -2.03 -5.43 -9.35
C ILE A 175 -1.61 -6.65 -8.51
N ILE A 176 -1.27 -6.44 -7.24
CA ILE A 176 -0.97 -7.56 -6.33
C ILE A 176 -2.17 -8.48 -6.16
N ALA A 177 -3.39 -7.93 -6.08
CA ALA A 177 -4.61 -8.74 -6.02
C ALA A 177 -4.78 -9.61 -7.27
N TYR A 178 -4.52 -9.06 -8.46
CA TYR A 178 -4.54 -9.81 -9.71
C TYR A 178 -3.53 -10.95 -9.70
N MET A 179 -2.32 -10.72 -9.18
CA MET A 179 -1.29 -11.75 -9.10
C MET A 179 -1.66 -12.96 -8.22
N PHE A 180 -2.58 -12.79 -7.26
CA PHE A 180 -3.07 -13.90 -6.43
C PHE A 180 -4.10 -14.78 -7.15
N ILE A 181 -4.82 -14.25 -8.13
CA ILE A 181 -5.86 -14.98 -8.88
C ILE A 181 -5.40 -15.36 -10.29
N SER A 182 -4.24 -14.87 -10.71
CA SER A 182 -3.63 -15.20 -12.00
C SER A 182 -3.07 -16.62 -11.98
N GLU A 183 -3.35 -17.37 -13.05
CA GLU A 183 -2.82 -18.72 -13.28
C GLU A 183 -1.32 -18.74 -13.59
N GLU A 184 -0.71 -17.58 -13.87
CA GLU A 184 0.71 -17.46 -14.18
C GLU A 184 1.58 -17.79 -12.94
N GLU A 185 2.45 -18.78 -13.08
CA GLU A 185 3.35 -19.23 -12.00
C GLU A 185 4.45 -18.21 -11.73
N ASN A 186 4.94 -17.55 -12.80
CA ASN A 186 6.00 -16.55 -12.70
C ASN A 186 5.44 -15.20 -12.19
N ARG A 187 5.85 -14.80 -10.99
CA ARG A 187 5.27 -13.63 -10.32
C ARG A 187 5.64 -12.32 -10.98
N TRP A 188 6.82 -12.19 -11.59
CA TRP A 188 7.14 -11.00 -12.37
C TRP A 188 6.30 -10.90 -13.64
N LYS A 189 6.04 -12.03 -14.32
CA LYS A 189 5.15 -12.05 -15.49
C LYS A 189 3.71 -11.72 -15.12
N SER A 190 3.18 -12.35 -14.07
CA SER A 190 1.84 -12.05 -13.56
C SER A 190 1.68 -10.57 -13.17
N ALA A 191 2.71 -9.97 -12.54
CA ALA A 191 2.72 -8.53 -12.27
C ALA A 191 2.75 -7.71 -13.57
N GLY A 192 3.51 -8.15 -14.57
CA GLY A 192 3.59 -7.54 -15.89
C GLY A 192 2.24 -7.52 -16.59
N ASP A 193 1.54 -8.65 -16.59
CA ASP A 193 0.21 -8.78 -17.17
C ASP A 193 -0.82 -7.89 -16.46
N GLY A 194 -0.80 -7.86 -15.13
CA GLY A 194 -1.64 -6.95 -14.36
C GLY A 194 -1.38 -5.48 -14.71
N LEU A 195 -0.12 -5.09 -14.90
CA LEU A 195 0.26 -3.75 -15.32
C LEU A 195 -0.20 -3.41 -16.75
N VAL A 196 -0.18 -4.39 -17.66
CA VAL A 196 -0.73 -4.24 -19.01
C VAL A 196 -2.25 -4.04 -18.93
N LEU A 197 -2.97 -4.86 -18.16
CA LEU A 197 -4.41 -4.71 -17.94
C LEU A 197 -4.77 -3.34 -17.35
N TYR A 198 -3.98 -2.87 -16.39
CA TYR A 198 -4.12 -1.51 -15.89
C TYR A 198 -3.88 -0.46 -16.98
N ALA A 199 -2.85 -0.62 -17.82
CA ALA A 199 -2.60 0.31 -18.92
C ALA A 199 -3.71 0.32 -19.97
N LYS A 200 -4.49 -0.76 -20.15
CA LYS A 200 -5.72 -0.74 -20.98
C LYS A 200 -6.84 0.05 -20.31
N THR A 201 -7.02 -0.16 -19.01
CA THR A 201 -8.16 0.34 -18.24
C THR A 201 -7.87 1.61 -17.43
N TRP A 202 -6.70 2.24 -17.62
CA TRP A 202 -6.16 3.24 -16.70
C TRP A 202 -7.10 4.44 -16.49
N LYS A 203 -7.82 4.88 -17.53
CA LYS A 203 -8.76 6.01 -17.42
C LYS A 203 -9.92 5.66 -16.47
N SER A 204 -10.46 4.45 -16.58
CA SER A 204 -11.56 3.96 -15.75
C SER A 204 -11.08 3.77 -14.31
N VAL A 205 -9.97 3.05 -14.13
CA VAL A 205 -9.42 2.68 -12.81
C VAL A 205 -8.85 3.88 -12.06
N LEU A 206 -8.02 4.71 -12.70
CA LEU A 206 -7.45 5.90 -12.06
C LEU A 206 -8.51 6.96 -11.79
N GLY A 207 -9.46 7.16 -12.71
CA GLY A 207 -10.56 8.11 -12.55
C GLY A 207 -11.50 7.74 -11.41
N SER A 208 -11.90 6.47 -11.33
CA SER A 208 -12.72 5.95 -10.22
C SER A 208 -11.96 6.00 -8.89
N THR A 209 -10.68 5.64 -8.88
CA THR A 209 -9.84 5.74 -7.67
C THR A 209 -9.66 7.18 -7.21
N LEU A 210 -9.46 8.12 -8.13
CA LEU A 210 -9.37 9.55 -7.83
C LEU A 210 -10.66 10.04 -7.19
N LEU A 211 -11.82 9.66 -7.73
CA LEU A 211 -13.11 9.98 -7.15
C LEU A 211 -13.25 9.42 -5.72
N MET A 212 -12.81 8.18 -5.49
CA MET A 212 -12.80 7.58 -4.15
C MET A 212 -11.88 8.32 -3.17
N VAL A 213 -10.71 8.75 -3.62
CA VAL A 213 -9.76 9.54 -2.80
C VAL A 213 -10.36 10.89 -2.43
N LEU A 214 -10.97 11.60 -3.40
CA LEU A 214 -11.62 12.88 -3.14
C LEU A 214 -12.83 12.71 -2.22
N GLY A 215 -13.66 11.70 -2.45
CA GLY A 215 -14.79 11.36 -1.60
C GLY A 215 -14.37 11.03 -0.17
N MET A 216 -13.27 10.28 0.01
CA MET A 216 -12.67 10.00 1.32
C MET A 216 -12.29 11.30 2.06
N TYR A 217 -11.65 12.26 1.38
CA TYR A 217 -11.33 13.55 1.99
C TYR A 217 -12.56 14.40 2.28
N ALA A 218 -13.58 14.35 1.42
CA ALA A 218 -14.85 15.02 1.65
C ALA A 218 -15.55 14.47 2.91
N VAL A 219 -15.60 13.14 3.08
CA VAL A 219 -16.13 12.49 4.28
C VAL A 219 -15.33 12.90 5.52
N ALA A 220 -14.00 12.89 5.45
CA ALA A 220 -13.16 13.32 6.56
C ALA A 220 -13.41 14.80 6.93
N LEU A 221 -13.62 15.67 5.94
CA LEU A 221 -13.96 17.08 6.15
C LEU A 221 -15.34 17.24 6.79
N VAL A 222 -16.36 16.52 6.31
CA VAL A 222 -17.70 16.55 6.90
C VAL A 222 -17.68 16.08 8.34
N LEU A 223 -16.94 15.00 8.64
CA LEU A 223 -16.76 14.52 10.02
C LEU A 223 -16.04 15.54 10.89
N PHE A 224 -15.00 16.20 10.37
CA PHE A 224 -14.30 17.27 11.07
C PHE A 224 -15.24 18.43 11.41
N LEU A 225 -16.02 18.90 10.44
CA LEU A 225 -17.00 19.97 10.63
C LEU A 225 -18.13 19.58 11.59
N ALA A 226 -18.56 18.31 11.57
CA ALA A 226 -19.57 17.81 12.49
C ALA A 226 -19.08 17.74 13.95
N LEU A 227 -17.79 17.45 14.15
CA LEU A 227 -17.17 17.36 15.48
C LEU A 227 -16.66 18.70 16.01
N SER A 228 -16.39 19.68 15.13
CA SER A 228 -15.82 20.98 15.53
C SER A 228 -16.63 21.75 16.58
N PRO A 229 -17.98 21.71 16.64
CA PRO A 229 -18.74 22.38 17.70
C PRO A 229 -18.39 21.86 19.09
N VAL A 230 -17.99 20.58 19.21
CA VAL A 230 -17.61 19.98 20.50
C VAL A 230 -16.37 20.68 21.06
N ALA A 231 -15.37 20.97 20.22
CA ALA A 231 -14.19 21.74 20.66
C ALA A 231 -14.56 23.17 21.06
N GLY A 232 -15.44 23.83 20.29
CA GLY A 232 -15.93 25.17 20.61
C GLY A 232 -16.67 25.24 21.96
N LEU A 233 -17.50 24.25 22.26
CA LEU A 233 -18.19 24.15 23.55
C LEU A 233 -17.20 23.97 24.72
N LEU A 234 -16.16 23.16 24.54
CA LEU A 234 -15.09 22.99 25.53
C LEU A 234 -14.27 24.26 25.75
N GLY A 235 -14.10 25.09 24.70
CA GLY A 235 -13.44 26.40 24.81
C GLY A 235 -14.19 27.40 25.70
N GLY A 236 -15.50 27.22 25.88
CA GLY A 236 -16.28 27.97 26.86
C GLY A 236 -15.88 27.71 28.33
N LEU A 237 -15.18 26.59 28.60
CA LEU A 237 -14.66 26.27 29.94
C LEU A 237 -13.26 26.84 30.15
N SER A 238 -12.35 26.59 29.19
CA SER A 238 -11.02 27.19 29.15
C SER A 238 -10.33 26.94 27.81
N THR A 239 -9.32 27.74 27.49
CA THR A 239 -8.45 27.52 26.31
C THR A 239 -7.76 26.15 26.35
N THR A 240 -7.42 25.62 27.52
CA THR A 240 -6.81 24.29 27.64
C THR A 240 -7.78 23.19 27.24
N PHE A 241 -9.05 23.29 27.64
CA PHE A 241 -10.08 22.33 27.23
C PHE A 241 -10.40 22.41 25.73
N GLU A 242 -10.34 23.60 25.13
CA GLU A 242 -10.45 23.76 23.67
C GLU A 242 -9.34 23.00 22.93
N LEU A 243 -8.08 23.19 23.33
CA LEU A 243 -6.93 22.53 22.74
C LEU A 243 -7.02 21.00 22.89
N ILE A 244 -7.44 20.51 24.07
CA ILE A 244 -7.69 19.09 24.29
C ILE A 244 -8.80 18.59 23.35
N GLY A 245 -9.88 19.37 23.18
CA GLY A 245 -10.96 19.07 22.24
C GLY A 245 -10.44 18.89 20.81
N TRP A 246 -9.63 19.82 20.31
CA TRP A 246 -9.03 19.73 18.98
C TRP A 246 -8.10 18.52 18.81
N VAL A 247 -7.30 18.20 19.83
CA VAL A 247 -6.43 17.01 19.83
C VAL A 247 -7.26 15.73 19.78
N VAL A 248 -8.34 15.64 20.56
CA VAL A 248 -9.26 14.50 20.55
C VAL A 248 -9.94 14.35 19.19
N ILE A 249 -10.45 15.44 18.60
CA ILE A 249 -11.06 15.42 17.27
C ILE A 249 -10.05 14.93 16.22
N ALA A 250 -8.84 15.48 16.22
CA ALA A 250 -7.78 15.06 15.31
C ALA A 250 -7.45 13.57 15.49
N GLY A 251 -7.34 13.09 16.74
CA GLY A 251 -7.07 11.68 17.05
C GLY A 251 -8.19 10.74 16.57
N VAL A 252 -9.45 11.13 16.77
CA VAL A 252 -10.62 10.38 16.29
C VAL A 252 -10.64 10.33 14.76
N LEU A 253 -10.44 11.47 14.09
CA LEU A 253 -10.42 11.53 12.63
C LEU A 253 -9.28 10.71 12.04
N LEU A 254 -8.08 10.80 12.62
CA LEU A 254 -6.94 9.99 12.19
C LEU A 254 -7.20 8.50 12.39
N THR A 255 -7.86 8.11 13.48
CA THR A 255 -8.24 6.72 13.74
C THR A 255 -9.27 6.22 12.73
N ILE A 256 -10.32 6.99 12.47
CA ILE A 256 -11.34 6.66 11.46
C ILE A 256 -10.70 6.56 10.07
N TYR A 257 -9.90 7.56 9.71
CA TYR A 257 -9.23 7.64 8.41
C TYR A 257 -8.26 6.47 8.18
N SER A 258 -7.36 6.22 9.14
CA SER A 258 -6.31 5.21 8.99
C SER A 258 -6.81 3.78 9.20
N GLY A 259 -7.75 3.59 10.14
CA GLY A 259 -8.29 2.31 10.54
C GLY A 259 -9.39 1.81 9.62
N PHE A 260 -10.27 2.68 9.14
CA PHE A 260 -11.47 2.24 8.41
C PHE A 260 -11.50 2.77 6.98
N LEU A 261 -11.40 4.09 6.82
CA LEU A 261 -11.62 4.74 5.53
C LEU A 261 -10.56 4.33 4.49
N LYS A 262 -9.28 4.32 4.88
CA LYS A 262 -8.18 3.94 3.99
C LYS A 262 -8.25 2.46 3.55
N PRO A 263 -8.40 1.46 4.45
CA PRO A 263 -8.63 0.06 4.06
C PRO A 263 -9.88 -0.15 3.18
N TRP A 264 -10.94 0.60 3.44
CA TRP A 264 -12.14 0.54 2.62
C TRP A 264 -11.90 1.05 1.19
N VAL A 265 -11.25 2.21 1.02
CA VAL A 265 -10.87 2.72 -0.32
C VAL A 265 -10.03 1.70 -1.08
N LYS A 266 -9.05 1.06 -0.43
CA LYS A 266 -8.24 0.00 -1.05
C LYS A 266 -9.09 -1.16 -1.56
N THR A 267 -10.05 -1.61 -0.77
CA THR A 267 -10.97 -2.69 -1.17
C THR A 267 -11.80 -2.29 -2.39
N VAL A 268 -12.26 -1.04 -2.46
CA VAL A 268 -12.98 -0.51 -3.63
C VAL A 268 -12.10 -0.48 -4.87
N VAL A 269 -10.85 -0.05 -4.75
CA VAL A 269 -9.91 0.01 -5.87
C VAL A 269 -9.59 -1.38 -6.40
N ILE A 270 -9.26 -2.32 -5.51
CA ILE A 270 -9.00 -3.73 -5.86
C ILE A 270 -10.23 -4.32 -6.57
N THR A 271 -11.42 -4.15 -5.98
CA THR A 271 -12.66 -4.70 -6.55
C THR A 271 -12.95 -4.11 -7.93
N THR A 272 -12.80 -2.80 -8.09
CA THR A 272 -13.07 -2.12 -9.36
C THR A 272 -12.08 -2.57 -10.42
N PHE A 273 -10.79 -2.63 -10.09
CA PHE A 273 -9.77 -3.09 -11.03
C PHE A 273 -9.99 -4.53 -11.47
N LEU A 274 -10.18 -5.47 -10.53
CA LEU A 274 -10.34 -6.87 -10.87
C LEU A 274 -11.57 -7.12 -11.75
N ILE A 275 -12.68 -6.43 -11.49
CA ILE A 275 -13.88 -6.56 -12.31
C ILE A 275 -13.70 -5.92 -13.69
N GLU A 276 -13.06 -4.75 -13.78
CA GLU A 276 -12.85 -4.11 -15.09
C GLU A 276 -11.75 -4.82 -15.90
N ALA A 277 -10.82 -5.50 -15.24
CA ALA A 277 -9.75 -6.26 -15.88
C ALA A 277 -10.21 -7.66 -16.34
N GLN A 278 -11.29 -8.22 -15.77
CA GLN A 278 -11.76 -9.58 -16.10
C GLN A 278 -12.18 -9.72 -17.58
N ASP A 279 -12.66 -8.63 -18.18
CA ASP A 279 -13.18 -8.60 -19.55
C ASP A 279 -12.06 -8.30 -20.57
N GLU A 280 -10.83 -8.16 -20.10
CA GLU A 280 -9.67 -7.77 -20.88
C GLU A 280 -8.57 -8.83 -20.78
N THR A 281 -7.85 -9.03 -21.88
CA THR A 281 -6.62 -9.86 -21.87
C THR A 281 -5.39 -8.99 -22.10
N PRO A 282 -4.24 -9.32 -21.48
CA PRO A 282 -2.97 -8.67 -21.81
C PRO A 282 -2.67 -8.80 -23.30
N ASP A 283 -2.32 -7.70 -23.95
CA ASP A 283 -2.00 -7.66 -25.38
C ASP A 283 -0.63 -7.01 -25.63
N SER A 284 -0.02 -7.36 -26.77
CA SER A 284 1.32 -6.91 -27.13
C SER A 284 1.41 -5.41 -27.42
N GLN A 285 0.35 -4.80 -27.95
CA GLN A 285 0.32 -3.37 -28.27
C GLN A 285 0.35 -2.54 -26.99
N THR A 286 -0.47 -2.91 -25.99
CA THR A 286 -0.49 -2.24 -24.70
C THR A 286 0.80 -2.50 -23.92
N ARG A 287 1.38 -3.69 -24.03
CA ARG A 287 2.69 -4.00 -23.45
C ARG A 287 3.78 -3.06 -23.99
N GLN A 288 3.85 -2.85 -25.30
CA GLN A 288 4.78 -1.88 -25.89
C GLN A 288 4.47 -0.45 -25.43
N TYR A 289 3.19 -0.09 -25.35
CA TYR A 289 2.75 1.24 -24.91
C TYR A 289 3.24 1.59 -23.50
N ILE A 290 3.15 0.67 -22.54
CA ILE A 290 3.67 0.87 -21.18
C ILE A 290 5.21 0.82 -21.15
N GLU A 291 5.83 -0.01 -21.98
CA GLU A 291 7.28 -0.16 -22.06
C GLU A 291 7.98 1.13 -22.52
N GLU A 292 7.41 1.83 -23.51
CA GLU A 292 7.85 3.17 -23.94
C GLU A 292 7.73 4.23 -22.83
N ARG A 293 6.86 3.99 -21.85
CA ARG A 293 6.47 4.95 -20.81
C ARG A 293 7.00 4.62 -19.42
N SER A 294 7.64 3.47 -19.25
CA SER A 294 8.24 3.09 -17.98
C SER A 294 9.47 2.22 -18.17
N ASP A 295 10.62 2.79 -17.82
CA ASP A 295 11.89 2.04 -17.79
C ASP A 295 11.85 0.96 -16.70
N LYS A 296 11.07 1.18 -15.63
CA LYS A 296 10.83 0.17 -14.60
C LYS A 296 9.98 -1.00 -15.07
N PHE A 297 9.19 -0.83 -16.13
CA PHE A 297 8.44 -1.94 -16.71
C PHE A 297 9.38 -2.86 -17.49
N LYS A 298 10.37 -2.30 -18.20
CA LYS A 298 11.45 -3.08 -18.83
C LYS A 298 12.21 -3.92 -17.79
N GLU A 299 12.65 -3.29 -16.69
CA GLU A 299 13.31 -3.99 -15.58
C GLU A 299 12.44 -5.11 -15.00
N LEU A 300 11.12 -4.92 -14.92
CA LEU A 300 10.18 -5.94 -14.45
C LEU A 300 10.10 -7.13 -15.41
N LEU A 301 10.04 -6.88 -16.72
CA LEU A 301 10.03 -7.93 -17.74
C LEU A 301 11.34 -8.72 -17.77
N GLU A 302 12.48 -8.04 -17.70
CA GLU A 302 13.81 -8.65 -17.65
C GLU A 302 13.95 -9.60 -16.45
N ARG A 303 13.43 -9.21 -15.27
CA ARG A 303 13.41 -10.09 -14.09
C ARG A 303 12.54 -11.32 -14.27
N GLY A 304 11.41 -11.18 -14.97
CA GLY A 304 10.56 -12.32 -15.30
C GLY A 304 11.24 -13.32 -16.23
N GLU A 305 12.01 -12.83 -17.22
CA GLU A 305 12.79 -13.69 -18.12
C GLU A 305 13.94 -14.41 -17.40
N GLN A 306 14.59 -13.74 -16.42
CA GLN A 306 15.64 -14.33 -15.60
C GLN A 306 15.12 -15.49 -14.73
N GLU A 307 13.99 -15.30 -14.04
CA GLU A 307 13.40 -16.35 -13.19
C GLU A 307 13.00 -17.61 -14.00
N GLU A 308 12.56 -17.44 -15.25
CA GLU A 308 12.28 -18.55 -16.15
C GLU A 308 13.53 -19.32 -16.57
N THR A 309 14.61 -18.59 -16.84
CA THR A 309 15.88 -19.19 -17.26
C THR A 309 16.50 -19.99 -16.10
N GLU A 310 16.42 -19.47 -14.87
CA GLU A 310 16.88 -20.16 -13.66
C GLU A 310 16.02 -21.40 -13.36
N GLY A 311 14.69 -21.28 -13.43
CA GLY A 311 13.77 -22.41 -13.21
C GLY A 311 13.86 -23.53 -14.27
N THR A 312 14.28 -23.20 -15.49
CA THR A 312 14.54 -24.17 -16.56
C THR A 312 15.86 -24.91 -16.35
N THR A 313 16.87 -24.23 -15.82
CA THR A 313 18.20 -24.80 -15.53
C THR A 313 18.15 -25.79 -14.36
N GLU A 314 17.33 -25.52 -13.34
CA GLU A 314 17.16 -26.40 -12.17
C GLU A 314 16.33 -27.67 -12.48
N LYS A 315 15.47 -27.64 -13.52
CA LYS A 315 14.64 -28.78 -13.94
C LYS A 315 15.31 -29.76 -14.91
N GLN A 316 16.54 -29.51 -15.39
CA GLN A 316 17.26 -30.51 -16.18
C GLN A 316 17.88 -31.57 -15.25
N PRO A 317 17.48 -32.85 -15.31
CA PRO A 317 18.22 -33.91 -14.65
C PRO A 317 19.60 -33.98 -15.29
N ASN A 318 20.63 -34.09 -14.46
CA ASN A 318 22.00 -34.30 -14.89
C ASN A 318 22.13 -35.65 -15.62
N GLU A 319 21.76 -35.71 -16.90
CA GLU A 319 22.06 -36.80 -17.83
C GLU A 319 23.54 -36.71 -18.22
N GLY A 320 24.40 -37.00 -17.25
CA GLY A 320 25.85 -36.87 -17.37
C GLY A 320 26.59 -37.75 -16.37
N GLY A 321 26.04 -38.93 -16.03
CA GLY A 321 26.80 -39.98 -15.37
C GLY A 321 27.71 -40.68 -16.38
N PRO A 322 29.03 -40.75 -16.18
CA PRO A 322 29.93 -41.37 -17.15
C PRO A 322 29.62 -42.86 -17.29
N ALA A 323 29.40 -43.29 -18.54
CA ALA A 323 29.32 -44.70 -18.90
C ALA A 323 30.59 -45.41 -18.42
N THR A 324 30.42 -46.37 -17.51
CA THR A 324 31.49 -47.28 -17.09
C THR A 324 31.80 -48.22 -18.26
N PRO A 325 33.04 -48.28 -18.76
CA PRO A 325 33.45 -49.35 -19.65
C PRO A 325 33.94 -50.56 -18.85
N ALA A 326 33.31 -51.71 -19.13
CA ALA A 326 33.64 -53.09 -18.75
C ALA A 326 33.48 -53.50 -17.28
#